data_AF-A0AAW2D761-F1
#
_entry.id   AF-A0AAW2D761-F1
#
_cell.length_a   1.000
_cell.length_b   1.000
_cell.length_c   1.000
_cell.angle_alpha   90.00
_cell.angle_beta   90.00
_cell.angle_gamma   90.00
#
_symmetry.space_group_name_H-M   'P 1'
#
loop_
_entity.id
_entity.type
_entity.pdbx_description
1 polymer ?
#
loop_
_entity_poly.entity_id
_entity_poly.type
_entity_poly.pdbx_seq_one_letter_code
_entity_poly.pdbx_strand_id
1 'polypeptide(L)'
;MKGIASACAAGDSAAYHRTSVFGDDVVIVAAYRTPICKAKRGGFKDTYADDLLAPVLKAVIEKTNVNPSEVGDIVVGTVLAPGSQRATECRMAAFYAGFPGGFFFFSS
;
A
#
# COMPACT_ATOMS: atom_id res chain seq x y z
N MET A 1 -2.16 -4.84 -40.07
CA MET A 1 -3.54 -4.30 -40.06
C MET A 1 -4.42 -5.22 -39.20
N LYS A 2 -4.63 -4.83 -37.94
CA LYS A 2 -5.52 -5.34 -36.86
C LYS A 2 -4.89 -4.74 -35.58
N GLY A 3 -5.35 -3.67 -34.95
CA GLY A 3 -6.74 -3.26 -34.74
C GLY A 3 -7.25 -3.91 -33.45
N ILE A 4 -6.69 -3.53 -32.30
CA ILE A 4 -7.25 -3.77 -30.96
C ILE A 4 -7.07 -2.52 -30.11
N ALA A 5 -7.92 -1.53 -30.36
CA ALA A 5 -8.33 -0.60 -29.34
C ALA A 5 -9.81 -0.87 -29.09
N SER A 6 -10.15 -1.34 -27.89
CA SER A 6 -11.51 -1.21 -27.35
C SER A 6 -11.40 -1.10 -25.84
N ALA A 7 -11.03 0.10 -25.39
CA ALA A 7 -11.36 0.53 -24.06
C ALA A 7 -12.88 0.76 -24.04
N CYS A 8 -13.64 -0.16 -23.44
CA CYS A 8 -15.00 0.13 -23.02
C CYS A 8 -14.89 1.07 -21.81
N ALA A 9 -14.85 2.38 -22.09
CA ALA A 9 -15.01 3.41 -21.08
C ALA A 9 -16.44 3.30 -20.53
N ALA A 10 -16.59 2.63 -19.39
CA ALA A 10 -17.79 2.78 -18.58
C ALA A 10 -17.79 4.22 -18.06
N GLY A 11 -18.61 5.08 -18.67
CA GLY A 11 -18.90 6.38 -18.08
C GLY A 11 -19.69 6.19 -16.80
N ASP A 12 -19.34 6.94 -15.75
CA ASP A 12 -20.32 7.69 -14.97
C ASP A 12 -19.64 8.78 -14.11
N SER A 13 -19.74 10.02 -14.62
CA SER A 13 -19.93 11.28 -13.89
C SER A 13 -18.98 11.66 -12.74
N ALA A 14 -17.73 12.04 -13.05
CA ALA A 14 -16.85 12.73 -12.10
C ALA A 14 -16.25 14.01 -12.73
N ALA A 15 -16.17 15.11 -11.95
CA ALA A 15 -15.68 16.42 -12.41
C ALA A 15 -14.24 16.41 -12.97
N TYR A 16 -13.45 15.39 -12.62
CA TYR A 16 -12.17 15.05 -13.25
C TYR A 16 -12.01 13.53 -13.20
N HIS A 17 -11.67 12.91 -14.33
CA HIS A 17 -11.39 11.48 -14.43
C HIS A 17 -9.89 11.27 -14.65
N ARG A 18 -9.21 10.65 -13.69
CA ARG A 18 -7.80 10.26 -13.84
C ARG A 18 -7.75 8.82 -14.34
N THR A 19 -7.65 8.63 -15.65
CA THR A 19 -7.40 7.30 -16.23
C THR A 19 -5.92 7.01 -16.17
N SER A 20 -5.51 6.05 -15.35
CA SER A 20 -4.20 5.45 -15.46
C SER A 20 -4.27 4.26 -16.41
N VAL A 21 -3.70 4.41 -17.62
CA VAL A 21 -3.64 3.32 -18.59
C VAL A 21 -2.34 2.57 -18.39
N PHE A 22 -2.43 1.44 -17.71
CA PHE A 22 -1.36 0.46 -17.65
C PHE A 22 -1.71 -0.62 -18.69
N GLY A 23 -0.81 -0.91 -19.63
CA GLY A 23 -0.99 -2.03 -20.55
C GLY A 23 -0.87 -3.37 -19.81
N ASP A 24 -0.30 -4.38 -20.46
CA ASP A 24 -0.06 -5.69 -19.82
C ASP A 24 1.23 -5.74 -18.98
N ASP A 25 1.90 -4.59 -18.77
CA ASP A 25 3.23 -4.51 -18.15
C ASP A 25 3.22 -4.49 -16.60
N VAL A 26 2.08 -4.15 -15.98
CA VAL A 26 1.98 -3.99 -14.51
C VAL A 26 1.26 -5.18 -13.90
N VAL A 27 1.95 -5.92 -13.03
CA VAL A 27 1.43 -7.13 -12.39
C VAL A 27 1.44 -7.02 -10.86
N ILE A 28 0.41 -7.59 -10.23
CA ILE A 28 0.34 -7.73 -8.76
C ILE A 28 0.86 -9.11 -8.39
N VAL A 29 2.02 -9.16 -7.72
CA VAL A 29 2.67 -10.42 -7.33
C VAL A 29 2.04 -11.00 -6.07
N ALA A 30 1.76 -10.16 -5.08
CA ALA A 30 1.20 -10.58 -3.80
C ALA A 30 0.34 -9.47 -3.18
N ALA A 31 -0.72 -9.86 -2.48
CA ALA A 31 -1.58 -8.96 -1.73
C ALA A 31 -1.96 -9.61 -0.40
N TYR A 32 -1.65 -8.93 0.70
CA TYR A 32 -1.95 -9.39 2.06
C TYR A 32 -2.61 -8.27 2.86
N ARG A 33 -3.32 -8.64 3.92
CA ARG A 33 -3.99 -7.72 4.83
C ARG A 33 -4.00 -8.26 6.24
N THR A 34 -4.07 -7.36 7.22
CA THR A 34 -4.41 -7.73 8.60
C THR A 34 -5.89 -8.14 8.70
N PRO A 35 -6.27 -8.89 9.74
CA PRO A 35 -7.68 -9.09 10.04
C PRO A 35 -8.34 -7.75 10.39
N ILE A 36 -9.64 -7.62 10.18
CA ILE A 36 -10.36 -6.37 10.47
C ILE A 36 -11.04 -6.51 11.82
N CYS A 37 -10.65 -5.65 12.77
CA CYS A 37 -11.22 -5.60 14.11
C CYS A 37 -12.04 -4.32 14.32
N LYS A 38 -13.06 -4.38 15.17
CA LYS A 38 -13.86 -3.21 15.54
C LYS A 38 -13.00 -2.21 16.33
N ALA A 39 -13.02 -0.94 15.95
CA ALA A 39 -12.32 0.11 16.69
C ALA A 39 -12.82 0.17 18.16
N LYS A 40 -11.91 0.50 19.10
CA LYS A 40 -12.14 0.66 20.55
C LYS A 40 -12.51 -0.60 21.35
N ARG A 41 -13.13 -1.62 20.74
CA ARG A 41 -13.58 -2.84 21.44
C ARG A 41 -13.16 -4.16 20.77
N GLY A 42 -12.39 -4.11 19.69
CA GLY A 42 -11.88 -5.28 18.98
C GLY A 42 -10.50 -5.72 19.46
N GLY A 43 -9.97 -6.77 18.83
CA GLY A 43 -8.68 -7.38 19.18
C GLY A 43 -7.46 -6.47 18.97
N PHE A 44 -7.58 -5.43 18.16
CA PHE A 44 -6.52 -4.45 17.88
C PHE A 44 -6.69 -3.13 18.64
N LYS A 45 -7.33 -3.16 19.82
CA LYS A 45 -7.48 -1.95 20.64
C LYS A 45 -6.17 -1.51 21.32
N ASP A 46 -5.27 -2.46 21.56
CA ASP A 46 -3.99 -2.24 22.26
C ASP A 46 -2.79 -2.34 21.30
N THR A 47 -3.03 -2.38 19.98
CA THR A 47 -2.00 -2.53 18.94
C THR A 47 -1.77 -1.18 18.25
N TYR A 48 -0.51 -0.78 18.09
CA TYR A 48 -0.17 0.47 17.41
C TYR A 48 -0.29 0.33 15.88
N ALA A 49 -0.38 1.47 15.17
CA ALA A 49 -0.60 1.46 13.73
C ALA A 49 0.59 0.89 12.95
N ASP A 50 1.82 1.13 13.42
CA ASP A 50 3.05 0.56 12.89
C ASP A 50 3.11 -0.95 13.09
N ASP A 51 2.65 -1.46 14.24
CA ASP A 51 2.52 -2.89 14.51
C ASP A 51 1.46 -3.59 13.65
N LEU A 52 0.49 -2.86 13.11
CA LEU A 52 -0.47 -3.40 12.16
C LEU A 52 0.12 -3.47 10.74
N LEU A 53 0.96 -2.51 10.37
CA LEU A 53 1.52 -2.42 9.02
C LEU A 53 2.77 -3.30 8.84
N ALA A 54 3.65 -3.35 9.83
CA ALA A 54 4.89 -4.14 9.82
C ALA A 54 4.69 -5.63 9.46
N PRO A 55 3.73 -6.38 10.06
CA PRO A 55 3.55 -7.80 9.73
C PRO A 55 3.02 -8.02 8.31
N VAL A 56 2.27 -7.07 7.75
CA VAL A 56 1.80 -7.17 6.35
C VAL A 56 2.98 -7.01 5.40
N LEU A 57 3.80 -6.00 5.62
CA LEU A 57 5.00 -5.74 4.82
C LEU A 57 5.99 -6.91 4.91
N LYS A 58 6.19 -7.46 6.11
CA LYS A 58 7.03 -8.64 6.33
C LYS A 58 6.48 -9.88 5.63
N ALA A 59 5.18 -10.13 5.72
CA ALA A 59 4.53 -11.26 5.04
C ALA A 59 4.66 -11.17 3.51
N VAL A 60 4.61 -9.96 2.94
CA VAL A 60 4.87 -9.76 1.50
C VAL A 60 6.28 -10.22 1.15
N ILE A 61 7.30 -9.73 1.88
CA ILE A 61 8.71 -10.11 1.64
C ILE A 61 8.90 -11.62 1.77
N GLU A 62 8.39 -12.22 2.85
CA GLU A 62 8.55 -13.66 3.12
C GLU A 62 7.92 -14.55 2.03
N LYS A 63 6.85 -14.07 1.40
CA LYS A 63 6.12 -14.83 0.37
C LYS A 63 6.70 -14.64 -1.02
N THR A 64 7.20 -13.44 -1.33
CA THR A 64 7.82 -13.13 -2.62
C THR A 64 9.31 -13.48 -2.66
N ASN A 65 9.97 -13.63 -1.51
CA ASN A 65 11.42 -13.78 -1.36
C ASN A 65 12.22 -12.67 -2.07
N VAL A 66 11.63 -11.48 -2.20
CA VAL A 66 12.27 -10.32 -2.81
C VAL A 66 13.19 -9.66 -1.81
N ASN A 67 14.37 -9.22 -2.25
CA ASN A 67 15.26 -8.44 -1.39
C ASN A 67 14.60 -7.10 -1.08
N PRO A 68 14.46 -6.70 0.19
CA PRO A 68 13.81 -5.44 0.56
C PRO A 68 14.52 -4.20 -0.01
N SER A 69 15.80 -4.31 -0.40
CA SER A 69 16.57 -3.27 -1.08
C SER A 69 16.20 -3.04 -2.55
N GLU A 70 15.49 -3.98 -3.19
CA GLU A 70 15.05 -3.85 -4.58
C GLU A 70 13.73 -3.07 -4.70
N VAL A 71 13.06 -2.81 -3.56
CA VAL A 71 11.81 -2.05 -3.55
C VAL A 71 12.09 -0.57 -3.77
N GLY A 72 11.57 -0.04 -4.89
CA GLY A 72 11.81 1.34 -5.32
C GLY A 72 10.95 2.40 -4.62
N ASP A 73 9.70 2.07 -4.28
CA ASP A 73 8.79 2.98 -3.57
C ASP A 73 7.79 2.19 -2.72
N ILE A 74 7.42 2.77 -1.58
CA ILE A 74 6.39 2.25 -0.70
C ILE A 74 5.41 3.40 -0.43
N VAL A 75 4.19 3.22 -0.93
CA VAL A 75 3.10 4.21 -0.77
C VAL A 75 2.08 3.67 0.22
N VAL A 76 1.85 4.41 1.30
CA VAL A 76 0.85 4.04 2.33
C VAL A 76 -0.22 5.11 2.46
N GLY A 77 -1.48 4.65 2.46
CA GLY A 77 -2.65 5.48 2.74
C GLY A 77 -3.08 5.35 4.21
N THR A 78 -3.01 6.45 4.96
CA THR A 78 -3.55 6.54 6.32
C THR A 78 -4.22 7.90 6.54
N VAL A 79 -5.40 7.87 7.14
CA VAL A 79 -6.29 9.05 7.24
C VAL A 79 -6.35 9.60 8.66
N LEU A 80 -6.31 8.73 9.68
CA LEU A 80 -6.62 9.11 11.06
C LEU A 80 -5.46 9.77 11.81
N ALA A 81 -4.22 9.44 11.46
CA ALA A 81 -3.06 10.02 12.14
C ALA A 81 -2.84 11.49 11.69
N PRO A 82 -2.47 12.41 12.59
CA PRO A 82 -2.34 13.81 12.26
C PRO A 82 -1.00 14.13 11.57
N GLY A 83 -1.05 14.90 10.48
CA GLY A 83 0.12 15.56 9.90
C GLY A 83 1.31 14.63 9.65
N SER A 84 2.45 14.96 10.25
CA SER A 84 3.73 14.25 10.13
C SER A 84 3.77 12.90 10.83
N GLN A 85 2.89 12.66 11.81
CA GLN A 85 2.85 11.38 12.53
C GLN A 85 2.61 10.21 11.58
N ARG A 86 1.84 10.44 10.51
CA ARG A 86 1.59 9.46 9.45
C ARG A 86 2.86 8.99 8.77
N ALA A 87 3.75 9.91 8.42
CA ALA A 87 5.02 9.57 7.78
C ALA A 87 5.93 8.79 8.75
N THR A 88 5.94 9.18 10.02
CA THR A 88 6.74 8.49 11.04
C THR A 88 6.27 7.07 11.29
N GLU A 89 4.97 6.84 11.50
CA GLU A 89 4.39 5.50 11.74
C GLU A 89 4.67 4.56 10.56
N CYS A 90 4.48 5.04 9.33
CA CYS A 90 4.73 4.22 8.13
C CYS A 90 6.21 3.89 7.96
N ARG A 91 7.11 4.85 8.23
CA ARG A 91 8.56 4.62 8.19
C ARG A 91 9.01 3.66 9.28
N MET A 92 8.46 3.76 10.50
CA MET A 92 8.74 2.82 11.59
C MET A 92 8.30 1.40 11.23
N ALA A 93 7.10 1.23 10.66
CA ALA A 93 6.63 -0.07 10.20
C ALA A 93 7.55 -0.69 9.13
N ALA A 94 8.05 0.11 8.19
CA ALA A 94 8.98 -0.34 7.16
C ALA A 94 10.32 -0.79 7.78
N PHE A 95 10.84 -0.06 8.77
CA PHE A 95 12.04 -0.48 9.49
C PHE A 95 11.83 -1.79 10.26
N TYR A 96 10.69 -1.96 10.92
CA TYR A 96 10.34 -3.23 11.58
C TYR A 96 10.21 -4.40 10.60
N ALA A 97 9.78 -4.13 9.36
CA ALA A 97 9.68 -5.12 8.30
C ALA A 97 11.02 -5.41 7.59
N GLY A 98 12.10 -4.71 7.94
CA GLY A 98 13.45 -4.95 7.39
C GLY A 98 13.75 -4.20 6.09
N PHE A 99 12.96 -3.18 5.74
CA PHE A 99 13.27 -2.32 4.59
C PHE A 99 14.43 -1.37 4.91
N PRO A 100 15.37 -1.15 3.98
CA PRO A 100 16.36 -0.10 4.13
C PRO A 100 15.67 1.27 4.16
N GLY A 101 16.36 2.30 4.65
CA GLY A 101 15.85 3.68 4.77
C GLY A 101 15.62 4.41 3.43
N GLY A 102 15.03 3.71 2.45
CA GLY A 102 14.72 4.20 1.11
C GLY A 102 13.56 5.19 1.09
N PHE A 103 13.24 5.63 -0.13
CA PHE A 103 12.24 6.64 -0.41
C PHE A 103 10.85 6.12 -0.04
N PHE A 104 10.14 6.84 0.83
CA PHE A 104 8.81 6.46 1.31
C PHE A 104 7.87 7.62 1.05
N PHE A 105 6.80 7.34 0.31
CA PHE A 105 5.78 8.33 0.02
C PHE A 105 4.51 8.05 0.84
N PHE A 106 3.96 9.10 1.42
CA PHE A 106 2.78 9.00 2.27
C PHE A 106 1.69 9.92 1.72
N SER A 107 0.47 9.40 1.56
CA SER A 107 -0.66 10.14 1.01
C SER A 107 -1.54 10.74 2.12
N SER A 108 -1.66 12.08 2.13
CA SER A 108 -2.50 12.86 3.05
C SER A 108 -3.99 12.57 2.92
#